data_AF-A0A8C4NAL2-F1
#
_entry.id   AF-A0A8C4NAL2-F1
#
_cell.length_a   1.000
_cell.length_b   1.000
_cell.length_c   1.000
_cell.angle_alpha   90.00
_cell.angle_beta   90.00
_cell.angle_gamma   90.00
#
_symmetry.space_group_name_H-M   'P 1'
#
loop_
_entity.id
_entity.type
_entity.pdbx_description
1 polymer ?
#
loop_
_entity_poly.entity_id
_entity_poly.type
_entity_poly.pdbx_seq_one_letter_code
_entity_poly.pdbx_strand_id
1 'polypeptide(L)'
;IYTCPRRSNLDRHMKSHTDERPHRCHLCDRAFRTVTLLRNHVNTHTGTKPHKCPECDMAFVTSGELVRHRRYRHTHEKPFKCSMCDYASVEVSKLKRHIRSHTGERPFQCGLCSYASRDTYKLKRHMRTHSAMELLLLFLLLLFLLLVFLAFTYL
;
A
#
# COMPACT_ATOMS: atom_id res chain seq x y z
N ILE A 1 10.52 26.83 9.52
CA ILE A 1 11.52 26.66 10.59
C ILE A 1 10.87 25.80 11.68
N TYR A 2 11.34 24.56 11.88
CA TYR A 2 10.80 23.67 12.91
C TYR A 2 11.44 24.03 14.26
N THR A 3 10.72 24.73 15.13
CA THR A 3 11.17 25.04 16.49
C THR A 3 10.80 23.89 17.42
N CYS A 4 11.80 23.13 17.89
CA CYS A 4 11.59 22.04 18.83
C CYS A 4 12.11 22.45 20.22
N PRO A 5 11.24 22.57 21.25
CA PRO A 5 11.61 23.16 22.55
C PRO A 5 12.48 22.27 23.46
N ARG A 6 12.80 21.03 23.04
CA ARG A 6 13.68 20.12 23.82
C ARG A 6 14.77 19.55 22.93
N ARG A 7 16.01 19.63 23.38
CA ARG A 7 17.20 19.12 22.65
C ARG A 7 17.07 17.64 22.30
N SER A 8 16.57 16.81 23.20
CA SER A 8 16.30 15.39 22.94
C SER A 8 15.27 15.12 21.83
N ASN A 9 14.31 16.03 21.63
CA ASN A 9 13.36 15.94 20.53
C ASN A 9 13.99 16.39 19.20
N LEU A 10 14.85 17.41 19.24
CA LEU A 10 15.62 17.85 18.08
C LEU A 10 16.61 16.75 17.63
N ASP A 11 17.31 16.09 18.55
CA ASP A 11 18.24 15.00 18.22
C ASP A 11 17.49 13.82 17.56
N ARG A 12 16.32 13.46 18.09
CA ARG A 12 15.44 12.44 17.50
C ARG A 12 14.90 12.87 16.12
N HIS A 13 14.52 14.14 15.97
CA HIS A 13 14.10 14.70 14.69
C HIS A 13 15.24 14.67 13.68
N MET A 14 16.46 15.00 14.08
CA MET A 14 17.62 15.02 13.20
C MET A 14 17.99 13.62 12.70
N LYS A 15 17.90 12.61 13.59
CA LYS A 15 18.00 11.18 13.22
C LYS A 15 16.89 10.70 12.27
N SER A 16 15.85 11.50 12.03
CA SER A 16 14.84 11.19 11.01
C SER A 16 15.23 11.67 9.61
N HIS A 17 16.20 12.59 9.50
CA HIS A 17 16.79 13.02 8.23
C HIS A 17 17.93 12.10 7.77
N THR A 18 18.53 11.35 8.69
CA THR A 18 19.49 10.29 8.33
C THR A 18 18.74 9.02 7.96
N ASP A 19 19.19 8.32 6.92
CA ASP A 19 18.65 7.01 6.54
C ASP A 19 19.21 5.85 7.38
N GLU A 20 19.86 6.18 8.50
CA GLU A 20 20.40 5.22 9.45
C GLU A 20 19.28 4.37 10.06
N ARG A 21 19.45 3.04 9.94
CA ARG A 21 18.53 2.03 10.47
C ARG A 21 19.32 1.04 11.32
N PRO A 22 19.75 1.42 12.53
CA PRO A 22 20.65 0.62 13.34
C PRO A 22 20.02 -0.68 13.87
N HIS A 23 18.69 -0.78 13.90
CA HIS A 23 18.00 -1.92 14.51
C HIS A 23 17.56 -2.92 13.44
N ARG A 24 18.33 -4.00 13.25
CA ARG A 24 18.04 -5.06 12.29
C ARG A 24 17.08 -6.10 12.84
N CYS A 25 16.21 -6.61 11.97
CA CYS A 25 15.39 -7.78 12.28
C CYS A 25 16.24 -9.06 12.17
N HIS A 26 16.12 -9.94 13.15
CA HIS A 26 16.73 -11.26 13.14
C HIS A 26 15.99 -12.32 12.29
N LEU A 27 14.80 -12.00 11.76
CA LEU A 27 13.96 -12.93 10.98
C LEU A 27 13.87 -12.56 9.50
N CYS A 28 14.37 -11.38 9.11
CA CYS A 28 14.48 -10.94 7.71
C CYS A 28 15.45 -9.76 7.59
N ASP A 29 15.77 -9.35 6.36
CA ASP A 29 16.78 -8.31 6.10
C ASP A 29 16.35 -6.87 6.42
N ARG A 30 15.16 -6.68 7.01
CA ARG A 30 14.65 -5.33 7.31
C ARG A 30 15.33 -4.72 8.51
N ALA A 31 15.60 -3.42 8.40
CA ALA A 31 16.16 -2.61 9.47
C ALA A 31 15.29 -1.38 9.78
N PHE A 32 15.31 -0.95 11.02
CA PHE A 32 14.43 0.07 11.59
C PHE A 32 15.21 1.15 12.34
N ARG A 33 14.65 2.36 12.35
CA ARG A 33 15.24 3.54 13.01
C ARG A 33 15.10 3.54 14.52
N THR A 34 14.12 2.80 15.06
CA THR A 34 13.89 2.69 16.50
C THR A 34 13.59 1.26 16.91
N VAL A 35 13.91 0.93 18.16
CA VAL A 35 13.60 -0.37 18.78
C VAL A 35 12.10 -0.67 18.78
N THR A 36 11.25 0.34 19.02
CA THR A 36 9.79 0.17 18.99
C THR A 36 9.29 -0.25 17.62
N LEU A 37 9.83 0.34 16.54
CA LEU A 37 9.47 -0.06 15.17
C LEU A 37 9.96 -1.47 14.86
N LEU A 38 11.17 -1.83 15.29
CA LEU A 38 11.67 -3.19 15.17
C LEU A 38 10.77 -4.18 15.91
N ARG A 39 10.39 -3.91 17.16
CA ARG A 39 9.50 -4.77 17.96
C ARG A 39 8.13 -4.96 17.29
N ASN A 40 7.51 -3.88 16.84
CA ASN A 40 6.24 -3.96 16.12
C ASN A 40 6.37 -4.78 14.84
N HIS A 41 7.49 -4.66 14.12
CA HIS A 41 7.76 -5.50 12.97
C HIS A 41 7.97 -6.97 13.34
N VAL A 42 8.73 -7.29 14.38
CA VAL A 42 8.93 -8.67 14.84
C VAL A 42 7.60 -9.33 15.19
N ASN A 43 6.69 -8.60 15.84
CA ASN A 43 5.32 -9.06 16.12
C ASN A 43 4.55 -9.50 14.86
N THR A 44 4.91 -8.99 13.67
CA THR A 44 4.30 -9.45 12.40
C THR A 44 4.80 -10.83 11.95
N HIS A 45 6.00 -11.23 12.34
CA HIS A 45 6.51 -12.58 12.10
C HIS A 45 5.94 -13.58 13.09
N THR A 46 5.85 -13.21 14.37
CA THR A 46 5.37 -14.12 15.44
C THR A 46 3.85 -14.20 15.52
N GLY A 47 3.13 -13.28 14.85
CA GLY A 47 1.69 -13.14 14.97
C GLY A 47 1.23 -12.53 16.31
N THR A 48 2.15 -12.00 17.12
CA THR A 48 1.83 -11.37 18.41
C THR A 48 1.03 -10.08 18.18
N LYS A 49 -0.14 -9.97 18.80
CA LYS A 49 -1.03 -8.80 18.66
C LYS A 49 -1.43 -8.27 20.05
N PRO A 50 -0.61 -7.40 20.67
CA PRO A 50 -0.80 -7.00 22.05
C PRO A 50 -2.03 -6.10 22.27
N HIS A 51 -2.57 -5.47 21.22
CA HIS A 51 -3.68 -4.53 21.35
C HIS A 51 -5.00 -5.19 20.99
N LYS A 52 -5.70 -5.73 21.99
CA LYS A 52 -7.02 -6.37 21.82
C LYS A 52 -8.14 -5.34 21.71
N CYS A 53 -9.11 -5.60 20.85
CA CYS A 53 -10.34 -4.83 20.77
C CYS A 53 -11.24 -5.17 21.96
N PRO A 54 -11.82 -4.17 22.68
CA PRO A 54 -12.74 -4.46 23.76
C PRO A 54 -14.14 -4.84 23.26
N GLU A 55 -14.48 -4.55 22.00
CA GLU A 55 -15.81 -4.81 21.42
C GLU A 55 -15.89 -6.08 20.56
N CYS A 56 -14.76 -6.73 20.25
CA CYS A 56 -14.73 -8.01 19.51
C CYS A 56 -13.40 -8.75 19.68
N ASP A 57 -13.29 -9.97 19.16
CA ASP A 57 -12.11 -10.83 19.32
C ASP A 57 -10.89 -10.41 18.48
N MET A 58 -10.97 -9.29 17.75
CA MET A 58 -9.86 -8.80 16.93
C MET A 58 -8.75 -8.20 17.81
N ALA A 59 -7.50 -8.50 17.47
CA ALA A 59 -6.33 -7.89 18.08
C ALA A 59 -5.38 -7.32 17.02
N PHE A 60 -4.55 -6.36 17.40
CA PHE A 60 -3.67 -5.60 16.51
C PHE A 60 -2.24 -5.48 17.04
N VAL A 61 -1.30 -5.29 16.12
CA VAL A 61 0.14 -5.16 16.43
C VAL A 61 0.44 -3.81 17.07
N THR A 62 -0.30 -2.77 16.68
CA THR A 62 -0.13 -1.40 17.18
C THR A 62 -1.44 -0.80 17.71
N SER A 63 -1.33 0.15 18.64
CA SER A 63 -2.49 0.86 19.17
C SER A 63 -3.23 1.69 18.11
N GLY A 64 -2.51 2.28 17.15
CA GLY A 64 -3.10 3.04 16.05
C GLY A 64 -3.98 2.18 15.13
N GLU A 65 -3.60 0.92 14.89
CA GLU A 65 -4.41 -0.03 14.15
C GLU A 65 -5.71 -0.37 14.89
N LEU A 66 -5.64 -0.59 16.21
CA LEU A 66 -6.81 -0.82 17.05
C LEU A 66 -7.77 0.38 17.00
N VAL A 67 -7.28 1.60 17.20
CA VAL A 67 -8.11 2.82 17.15
C VAL A 67 -8.79 2.94 15.79
N ARG A 68 -8.04 2.74 14.70
CA ARG A 68 -8.60 2.76 13.34
C ARG A 68 -9.67 1.67 13.15
N HIS A 69 -9.41 0.45 13.60
CA HIS A 69 -10.38 -0.64 13.52
C HIS A 69 -11.68 -0.28 14.23
N ARG A 70 -11.59 0.23 15.47
CA ARG A 70 -12.75 0.67 16.24
C ARG A 70 -13.57 1.74 15.51
N ARG A 71 -12.88 2.73 14.92
CA ARG A 71 -13.54 3.75 14.10
C ARG A 71 -14.27 3.19 12.89
N TYR A 72 -13.72 2.15 12.24
CA TYR A 72 -14.38 1.54 11.09
C TYR A 72 -15.55 0.63 11.47
N ARG A 73 -15.44 -0.13 12.57
CA ARG A 73 -16.31 -1.28 12.85
C ARG A 73 -17.29 -1.08 14.00
N HIS A 74 -16.98 -0.18 14.93
CA HIS A 74 -17.76 -0.04 16.16
C HIS A 74 -18.33 1.38 16.31
N THR A 75 -17.52 2.42 16.13
CA THR A 75 -17.97 3.81 16.39
C THR A 75 -18.42 4.55 15.13
N HIS A 76 -17.98 4.10 13.95
CA HIS A 76 -18.22 4.77 12.67
C HIS A 76 -17.76 6.25 12.62
N GLU A 77 -16.86 6.65 13.51
CA GLU A 77 -16.30 8.01 13.57
C GLU A 77 -15.44 8.28 12.33
N LYS A 78 -15.84 9.29 11.54
CA LYS A 78 -15.16 9.70 10.30
C LYS A 78 -14.62 11.13 10.44
N PRO A 79 -13.46 11.33 11.11
CA PRO A 79 -12.94 12.66 11.42
C PRO A 79 -12.49 13.45 10.18
N PHE A 80 -12.21 12.79 9.05
CA PHE A 80 -11.68 13.45 7.86
C PHE A 80 -12.79 13.70 6.84
N LYS A 81 -13.28 14.94 6.78
CA LYS A 81 -14.36 15.39 5.90
C LYS A 81 -13.82 15.99 4.59
N CYS A 82 -14.53 15.77 3.49
CA CYS A 82 -14.29 16.43 2.22
C CYS A 82 -14.82 17.87 2.27
N SER A 83 -14.10 18.79 1.66
CA SER A 83 -14.51 20.19 1.54
C SER A 83 -15.44 20.47 0.36
N MET A 84 -15.62 19.49 -0.54
CA MET A 84 -16.38 19.65 -1.79
C MET A 84 -17.70 18.87 -1.81
N CYS A 85 -17.92 17.96 -0.85
CA CYS A 85 -19.16 17.21 -0.71
C CYS A 85 -19.25 16.58 0.69
N ASP A 86 -20.36 15.89 1.00
CA ASP A 86 -20.63 15.28 2.31
C ASP A 86 -19.80 14.02 2.62
N TYR A 87 -18.85 13.66 1.75
CA TYR A 87 -18.00 12.50 1.98
C TYR A 87 -17.08 12.70 3.19
N ALA A 88 -17.05 11.71 4.08
CA ALA A 88 -16.11 11.65 5.19
C ALA A 88 -15.47 10.26 5.33
N SER A 89 -14.28 10.21 5.91
CA SER A 89 -13.53 8.96 6.07
C SER A 89 -12.74 8.90 7.39
N VAL A 90 -12.40 7.66 7.78
CA VAL A 90 -11.59 7.37 8.97
C VAL A 90 -10.10 7.66 8.75
N GLU A 91 -9.63 7.66 7.50
CA GLU A 91 -8.22 7.80 7.15
C GLU A 91 -8.00 8.97 6.17
N VAL A 92 -6.98 9.79 6.44
CA VAL A 92 -6.56 10.89 5.55
C VAL A 92 -6.24 10.42 4.14
N SER A 93 -5.61 9.25 3.99
CA SER A 93 -5.26 8.70 2.67
C SER A 93 -6.51 8.39 1.82
N LYS A 94 -7.59 7.95 2.46
CA LYS A 94 -8.88 7.70 1.80
C LYS A 94 -9.54 9.00 1.37
N LEU A 95 -9.48 10.03 2.22
CA LEU A 95 -9.93 11.38 1.87
C LEU A 95 -9.13 11.96 0.70
N LYS A 96 -7.79 11.91 0.75
CA LYS A 96 -6.93 12.37 -0.36
C LYS A 96 -7.26 11.67 -1.67
N ARG A 97 -7.43 10.34 -1.63
CA ARG A 97 -7.84 9.56 -2.81
C ARG A 97 -9.24 9.96 -3.30
N HIS A 98 -10.18 10.20 -2.39
CA HIS A 98 -11.52 10.67 -2.74
C HIS A 98 -11.47 12.04 -3.41
N ILE A 99 -10.69 13.00 -2.90
CA ILE A 99 -10.53 14.34 -3.49
C ILE A 99 -10.16 14.31 -4.97
N ARG A 100 -9.39 13.30 -5.42
CA ARG A 100 -9.05 13.09 -6.83
C ARG A 100 -10.25 12.83 -7.74
N SER A 101 -11.41 12.42 -7.20
CA SER A 101 -12.63 12.30 -7.99
C SER A 101 -13.16 13.66 -8.42
N HIS A 102 -12.97 14.69 -7.59
CA HIS A 102 -13.37 16.07 -7.88
C HIS A 102 -12.37 16.75 -8.80
N THR A 103 -11.07 16.62 -8.53
CA THR A 103 -10.02 17.30 -9.32
C THR A 103 -9.70 16.62 -10.65
N GLY A 104 -10.09 15.35 -10.82
CA GLY A 104 -9.73 14.57 -12.00
C GLY A 104 -8.29 14.03 -12.01
N GLU A 105 -7.47 14.33 -10.99
CA GLU A 105 -6.06 13.92 -10.90
C GLU A 105 -5.90 12.38 -10.99
N ARG A 106 -5.08 11.90 -11.93
CA ARG A 106 -4.79 10.48 -12.16
C ARG A 106 -3.28 10.20 -12.12
N PRO A 107 -2.67 10.20 -10.93
CA PRO A 107 -1.21 10.16 -10.80
C PRO A 107 -0.60 8.78 -11.11
N PHE A 108 -1.41 7.72 -11.22
CA PHE A 108 -0.91 6.37 -11.45
C PHE A 108 -1.11 5.97 -12.90
N GLN A 109 -0.04 6.07 -13.68
CA GLN A 109 0.00 5.76 -15.11
C GLN A 109 0.39 4.30 -15.35
N CYS A 110 -0.18 3.70 -16.39
CA CYS A 110 0.28 2.44 -16.93
C CYS A 110 1.56 2.66 -17.75
N GLY A 111 2.55 1.80 -17.56
CA GLY A 111 3.79 1.84 -18.36
C GLY A 111 3.65 1.22 -19.76
N LEU A 112 2.54 0.55 -20.05
CA LEU A 112 2.33 -0.23 -21.29
C LEU A 112 1.27 0.40 -22.21
N CYS A 113 0.45 1.33 -21.71
CA CYS A 113 -0.57 2.01 -22.51
C CYS A 113 -0.94 3.36 -21.88
N SER A 114 -1.85 4.11 -22.52
CA SER A 114 -2.31 5.44 -22.07
C SER A 114 -3.22 5.43 -20.84
N TYR A 115 -3.50 4.27 -20.23
CA TYR A 115 -4.38 4.18 -19.07
C TYR A 115 -3.78 4.89 -17.85
N ALA A 116 -4.56 5.74 -17.20
CA ALA A 116 -4.21 6.39 -15.94
C ALA A 116 -5.34 6.32 -14.91
N SER A 117 -4.97 6.20 -13.63
CA SER A 117 -5.93 5.99 -12.54
C SER A 117 -5.65 6.86 -11.31
N ARG A 118 -6.69 7.02 -10.49
CA ARG A 118 -6.67 7.80 -9.24
C ARG A 118 -6.11 7.01 -8.04
N ASP A 119 -5.98 5.69 -8.19
CA ASP A 119 -5.64 4.73 -7.13
C ASP A 119 -4.75 3.60 -7.66
N THR A 120 -3.70 3.25 -6.90
CA THR A 120 -2.78 2.16 -7.24
C THR A 120 -3.49 0.81 -7.38
N TYR A 121 -4.57 0.57 -6.62
CA TYR A 121 -5.35 -0.66 -6.77
C TYR A 121 -5.99 -0.79 -8.16
N LYS A 122 -6.51 0.32 -8.70
CA LYS A 122 -7.12 0.33 -10.03
C LYS A 122 -6.06 0.12 -11.11
N LEU A 123 -4.89 0.75 -10.97
CA LEU A 123 -3.75 0.48 -11.84
C LEU A 123 -3.31 -0.99 -11.77
N LYS A 124 -3.07 -1.55 -10.57
CA LYS A 124 -2.65 -2.94 -10.40
C LYS A 124 -3.65 -3.94 -11.01
N ARG A 125 -4.95 -3.66 -10.87
CA ARG A 125 -6.00 -4.46 -11.49
C ARG A 125 -5.96 -4.33 -13.02
N HIS A 126 -5.78 -3.12 -13.54
CA HIS A 126 -5.61 -2.90 -14.97
C HIS A 126 -4.38 -3.63 -15.52
N MET A 127 -3.25 -3.67 -14.80
CA MET A 127 -2.05 -4.38 -15.27
C MET A 127 -2.28 -5.87 -15.56
N ARG A 128 -3.31 -6.49 -14.98
CA ARG A 128 -3.69 -7.88 -15.29
C ARG A 128 -4.22 -8.07 -16.71
N THR A 129 -4.71 -7.00 -17.36
CA THR A 129 -5.15 -7.09 -18.76
C THR A 129 -3.96 -7.25 -19.68
N HIS A 130 -2.82 -6.65 -19.36
CA HIS A 130 -1.59 -6.79 -20.15
C HIS A 130 -0.99 -8.19 -20.02
N SER A 131 -0.96 -8.77 -18.82
CA SER A 131 -0.51 -10.16 -18.66
C SER A 131 -1.39 -11.17 -19.42
N ALA A 132 -2.68 -10.89 -19.60
CA ALA A 132 -3.56 -11.73 -20.42
C ALA A 132 -3.30 -11.53 -21.92
N MET A 133 -3.06 -10.29 -22.36
CA MET A 133 -2.75 -9.98 -23.76
C MET A 133 -1.39 -10.54 -24.20
N GLU A 134 -0.37 -10.49 -23.35
CA GLU A 134 0.96 -11.08 -23.62
C GLU A 134 0.89 -12.59 -23.83
N LEU A 135 0.13 -13.32 -23.00
CA LEU A 135 -0.08 -14.77 -23.15
C LEU A 135 -0.85 -15.11 -24.43
N LEU A 136 -1.82 -14.28 -24.83
CA LEU A 136 -2.58 -14.48 -26.06
C LEU A 136 -1.71 -14.27 -27.31
N LEU A 137 -0.84 -13.26 -27.31
CA LEU A 137 0.10 -13.01 -28.41
C LEU A 137 1.13 -14.15 -28.54
N LEU A 138 1.67 -14.64 -27.43
CA LEU A 138 2.57 -15.81 -27.43
C LEU A 138 1.88 -17.05 -27.97
N PHE A 139 0.63 -17.30 -27.58
CA PHE A 139 -0.17 -18.41 -28.10
C PHE A 139 -0.39 -18.31 -29.61
N LEU A 140 -0.75 -17.13 -30.12
CA LEU A 140 -0.94 -16.90 -31.56
C LEU A 140 0.35 -17.05 -32.36
N LEU A 141 1.49 -16.60 -31.82
CA LEU A 141 2.82 -16.80 -32.45
C LEU A 141 3.18 -18.30 -32.52
N LEU A 142 2.95 -19.06 -31.45
CA LEU A 142 3.19 -20.51 -31.42
C LEU A 142 2.27 -21.26 -32.40
N LEU A 143 0.98 -20.88 -32.46
CA LEU A 143 0.04 -21.44 -33.43
C LEU A 143 0.51 -21.16 -34.87
N PHE A 144 0.94 -19.94 -35.16
CA PHE A 144 1.47 -19.57 -36.47
C PHE A 144 2.69 -20.41 -36.86
N LEU A 145 3.66 -20.58 -35.95
CA LEU A 145 4.83 -21.41 -36.19
C LEU A 145 4.48 -22.89 -36.40
N LEU A 146 3.51 -23.43 -35.66
CA LEU A 146 3.03 -24.80 -35.84
C LEU A 146 2.36 -25.01 -37.20
N LEU A 147 1.53 -24.06 -37.64
CA LEU A 147 0.92 -24.10 -38.97
C LEU A 147 1.96 -24.05 -40.09
N VAL A 148 2.99 -23.21 -39.94
CA VAL A 148 4.12 -23.16 -40.87
C VAL A 148 4.85 -24.50 -40.91
N PHE A 149 5.17 -25.11 -39.75
CA PHE A 149 5.83 -26.41 -39.68
C PHE A 149 5.01 -27.53 -40.32
N LEU A 150 3.69 -27.56 -40.09
CA LEU A 150 2.79 -28.52 -40.75
C LEU A 150 2.75 -28.30 -42.26
N ALA A 151 2.70 -27.05 -42.73
CA ALA A 151 2.74 -26.76 -44.16
C ALA A 151 4.03 -27.28 -44.85
N PHE A 152 5.17 -27.26 -44.15
CA PHE A 152 6.45 -27.77 -44.69
C PHE A 152 6.62 -29.29 -44.58
N THR A 153 5.87 -29.97 -43.72
CA THR A 153 6.00 -31.43 -43.52
C THR A 153 5.04 -32.24 -44.40
N TYR A 154 3.98 -31.60 -44.91
CA TYR A 154 2.97 -32.21 -45.78
C TYR A 154 3.04 -31.71 -47.23
N LEU A 155 4.14 -31.05 -47.61
CA LEU A 155 4.49 -30.65 -48.98
C LEU A 155 5.68 -31.48 -49.47
#